data_AF-A0A510HA91-F1
#
_entry.id   AF-A0A510HA91-F1
#
_cell.length_a   1.000
_cell.length_b   1.000
_cell.length_c   1.000
_cell.angle_alpha   90.00
_cell.angle_beta   90.00
_cell.angle_gamma   90.00
#
_symmetry.space_group_name_H-M   'P 1'
#
loop_
_entity.id
_entity.type
_entity.pdbx_description
1 polymer ?
#
loop_
_entity_poly.entity_id
_entity_poly.type
_entity_poly.pdbx_seq_one_letter_code
_entity_poly.pdbx_strand_id
1 'polypeptide(L)' 'MVIQAKVLVDQVEVRLKQIILEVAQELEVEILEMETDKDHIHILAEVDPSFG' A
#
# COMPACT_ATOMS: atom_id res chain seq x y z
N MET A 1 18.89 -12.19 -14.42
CA MET A 1 17.48 -12.44 -14.75
C MET A 1 16.69 -12.12 -13.49
N VAL A 2 16.13 -10.91 -13.38
CA VAL A 2 15.35 -10.50 -12.20
C VAL A 2 13.92 -10.94 -12.47
N ILE A 3 13.47 -11.97 -11.75
CA ILE A 3 12.07 -12.40 -11.78
C ILE A 3 11.27 -11.42 -10.92
N GLN A 4 10.47 -10.56 -11.55
CA GLN A 4 9.49 -9.76 -10.81
C GLN A 4 8.33 -10.71 -10.47
N ALA A 5 8.22 -11.07 -9.20
CA ALA A 5 7.25 -12.07 -8.76
C ALA A 5 5.84 -11.44 -8.82
N LYS A 6 4.96 -12.01 -9.65
CA LYS A 6 3.54 -11.63 -9.72
C LYS A 6 2.79 -12.20 -8.52
N VAL A 7 3.10 -11.70 -7.33
CA VAL A 7 2.57 -12.20 -6.05
C VAL A 7 1.43 -11.34 -5.51
N LEU A 8 1.22 -10.14 -6.07
CA LEU A 8 0.11 -9.27 -5.70
C LEU A 8 -1.15 -9.66 -6.50
N VAL A 9 -1.63 -10.88 -6.26
CA VAL A 9 -2.85 -11.40 -6.86
C VAL A 9 -3.74 -12.02 -5.78
N ASP A 10 -5.05 -11.99 -6.02
CA ASP A 10 -6.07 -12.61 -5.18
C ASP A 10 -6.01 -12.15 -3.70
N GLN A 11 -5.84 -13.10 -2.78
CA GLN A 11 -5.88 -12.85 -1.34
C GLN A 11 -4.66 -12.06 -0.84
N VAL A 12 -3.54 -12.10 -1.57
CA VAL A 12 -2.33 -11.37 -1.20
C VAL A 12 -2.53 -9.87 -1.38
N GLU A 13 -3.16 -9.46 -2.50
CA GLU A 13 -3.53 -8.07 -2.72
C GLU A 13 -4.46 -7.56 -1.61
N VAL A 14 -5.50 -8.33 -1.29
CA VAL A 14 -6.48 -7.95 -0.25
C VAL A 14 -5.80 -7.78 1.10
N ARG A 15 -4.96 -8.74 1.51
CA ARG A 15 -4.28 -8.66 2.80
C ARG A 15 -3.27 -7.53 2.84
N LEU A 16 -2.55 -7.27 1.74
CA LEU A 16 -1.61 -6.15 1.65
C LEU A 16 -2.33 -4.82 1.83
N LYS A 17 -3.45 -4.60 1.13
CA LYS A 17 -4.27 -3.39 1.27
C LYS A 17 -4.76 -3.20 2.71
N GLN A 18 -5.16 -4.26 3.39
CA GLN A 18 -5.55 -4.19 4.80
C GLN A 18 -4.39 -3.76 5.71
N ILE A 19 -3.21 -4.38 5.54
CA ILE A 19 -2.02 -4.01 6.33
C ILE A 19 -1.66 -2.54 6.12
N ILE A 20 -1.73 -2.06 4.88
CA ILE A 20 -1.46 -0.65 4.56
C ILE A 20 -2.45 0.28 5.26
N LEU A 21 -3.74 -0.07 5.29
CA LEU A 21 -4.76 0.70 6.00
C LEU A 21 -4.56 0.67 7.52
N GLU A 22 -4.20 -0.48 8.09
CA GLU A 22 -3.86 -0.62 9.51
C GLU A 22 -2.68 0.31 9.87
N VAL A 23 -1.61 0.28 9.08
CA VAL A 23 -0.43 1.13 9.30
C VAL A 23 -0.76 2.62 9.10
N ALA A 24 -1.51 2.98 8.06
CA ALA A 24 -1.91 4.37 7.83
C ALA A 24 -2.73 4.92 9.00
N GLN A 25 -3.62 4.10 9.58
CA GLN A 25 -4.38 4.46 10.76
C GLN A 25 -3.48 4.66 11.99
N GLU A 26 -2.50 3.78 12.21
CA GLU A 26 -1.54 3.89 13.31
C GLU A 26 -0.65 5.13 13.20
N LEU A 27 -0.33 5.56 11.98
CA LEU A 27 0.52 6.71 11.70
C LEU A 27 -0.27 8.01 11.50
N GLU A 28 -1.60 7.99 11.67
CA GLU A 28 -2.50 9.12 11.41
C GLU A 28 -2.32 9.71 9.99
N VAL A 29 -2.09 8.82 9.01
CA VAL A 29 -1.92 9.13 7.60
C VAL A 29 -3.23 8.90 6.86
N GLU A 30 -3.64 9.84 6.03
CA GLU A 30 -4.82 9.71 5.19
C GLU A 30 -4.44 9.13 3.82
N ILE A 31 -5.01 7.99 3.43
CA ILE A 31 -4.84 7.44 2.08
C ILE A 31 -5.92 8.03 1.16
N LEU A 32 -5.48 8.83 0.20
CA LEU A 32 -6.35 9.46 -0.80
C LEU A 32 -6.68 8.49 -1.95
N GLU A 33 -5.67 7.75 -2.43
CA GLU A 33 -5.84 6.75 -3.51
C GLU A 33 -4.92 5.54 -3.28
N MET A 34 -5.38 4.35 -3.66
CA MET A 34 -4.60 3.12 -3.58
C MET A 34 -4.94 2.18 -4.74
N GLU A 35 -3.99 2.01 -5.65
CA GLU A 35 -4.12 1.15 -6.83
C GLU A 35 -3.07 0.05 -6.83
N THR A 36 -3.43 -1.16 -7.25
CA THR A 36 -2.52 -2.31 -7.24
C THR A 36 -2.44 -2.92 -8.63
N ASP A 37 -1.21 -3.16 -9.08
CA ASP A 37 -0.91 -4.00 -10.24
C ASP A 37 -0.29 -5.33 -9.75
N LYS A 38 -0.05 -6.28 -10.66
CA LYS A 38 0.34 -7.65 -10.32
C LYS A 38 1.69 -7.75 -9.60
N ASP A 39 2.51 -6.72 -9.72
CA ASP A 39 3.89 -6.65 -9.27
C ASP A 39 4.24 -5.39 -8.45
N HIS A 40 3.33 -4.41 -8.36
CA HIS A 40 3.54 -3.18 -7.59
C HIS A 40 2.23 -2.57 -7.06
N ILE A 41 2.34 -1.65 -6.12
CA ILE A 41 1.22 -0.89 -5.56
C ILE A 41 1.56 0.60 -5.60
N HIS A 42 0.59 1.42 -5.99
CA HIS A 42 0.65 2.88 -5.96
C HIS A 42 -0.25 3.38 -4.84
N ILE A 43 0.27 4.27 -4.01
CA ILE A 43 -0.44 4.84 -2.86
C ILE A 43 -0.22 6.35 -2.92
N LEU A 44 -1.32 7.09 -2.96
CA LEU A 44 -1.34 8.52 -2.71
C LEU A 44 -1.83 8.74 -1.29
N ALA A 45 -1.00 9.35 -0.46
CA ALA A 45 -1.33 9.60 0.94
C ALA A 45 -0.97 11.03 1.34
N GLU A 46 -1.77 11.59 2.24
CA GLU A 46 -1.54 12.85 2.92
C GLU A 46 -0.99 12.55 4.32
N VAL A 47 0.16 13.15 4.64
CA VAL A 47 0.90 12.94 5.89
C VAL A 47 1.11 14.31 6.54
N ASP A 48 1.00 14.38 7.86
CA ASP A 48 1.35 15.60 8.59
C ASP A 48 2.83 15.95 8.32
N PRO A 49 3.15 17.17 7.85
CA PRO A 49 4.53 17.56 7.54
C PRO A 49 5.48 17.54 8.76
N SER A 50 4.94 17.46 9.98
CA SER A 50 5.68 17.34 11.24
C SER A 50 6.14 15.92 11.54
N PHE A 51 5.72 14.92 10.74
CA PHE A 51 6.07 13.50 10.88
C PHE A 51 7.51 13.16 10.40
N GLY A 52 8.38 14.17 10.23
CA GLY A 52 9.74 14.07 9.71
C GLY A 52 10.85 13.91 10.76
#